data_AF-A0A931DZH4-F1
#
_entry.id   AF-A0A931DZH4-F1
#
_cell.length_a   1.000
_cell.length_b   1.000
_cell.length_c   1.000
_cell.angle_alpha   90.00
_cell.angle_beta   90.00
_cell.angle_gamma   90.00
#
_symmetry.space_group_name_H-M   'P 1'
#
loop_
_entity.id
_entity.type
_entity.pdbx_description
1 polymer ?
#
loop_
_entity_poly.entity_id
_entity_poly.type
_entity_poly.pdbx_seq_one_letter_code
_entity_poly.pdbx_strand_id
1 'polypeptide(L)'
;MREEAKRLRRLWLWLTVGVVAAAALVATGVALGQRPVATPTVSPSDAASSSPSALPPRAEPDGCLGGAARDANMLAAAVNSAGNSQAGAVGVAASFVRWIQRFPYPTAQEAQQVGTSVLAKQSFTSDLPGYLAAKPDLSGGIVPSGTKYFMNTVPGVWYVESSNPDRVVVAIGSGYVIDGSLSSTLRSSITITLTLQDDRWTVADAKGVRTPAELYKLGHPFTRGC
;
A
#
# COMPACT_ATOMS: atom_id res chain seq x y z
N MET A 1 18.58 7.52 -33.06
CA MET A 1 17.43 6.76 -32.50
C MET A 1 17.64 5.24 -32.58
N ARG A 2 18.72 4.68 -32.02
CA ARG A 2 18.93 3.21 -31.94
C ARG A 2 19.62 2.70 -30.66
N GLU A 3 19.99 3.59 -29.73
CA GLU A 3 20.76 3.22 -28.53
C GLU A 3 19.91 3.08 -27.25
N GLU A 4 18.69 3.62 -27.19
CA GLU A 4 17.87 3.58 -25.97
C GLU A 4 17.12 2.24 -25.75
N ALA A 5 16.95 1.43 -26.80
CA ALA A 5 16.21 0.17 -26.71
C ALA A 5 16.99 -0.98 -26.02
N LYS A 6 18.30 -0.81 -25.75
CA LYS A 6 19.15 -1.87 -25.16
C LYS A 6 19.15 -1.90 -23.63
N ARG A 7 18.88 -0.78 -22.94
CA ARG A 7 18.99 -0.72 -21.47
C ARG A 7 17.83 -1.41 -20.73
N LEU A 8 16.63 -1.42 -21.31
CA LEU A 8 15.44 -2.01 -20.68
C LEU A 8 15.46 -3.55 -20.61
N ARG A 9 16.18 -4.23 -21.50
CA ARG A 9 16.25 -5.71 -21.50
C ARG A 9 17.21 -6.29 -20.45
N ARG A 10 18.16 -5.52 -19.92
CA ARG A 10 19.18 -6.04 -18.99
C ARG A 10 18.73 -6.12 -17.53
N LEU A 11 17.73 -5.33 -17.14
CA LEU A 11 17.17 -5.38 -15.79
C LEU A 11 16.20 -6.54 -15.56
N TRP A 12 15.62 -7.09 -16.63
CA TRP A 12 14.65 -8.20 -16.54
C TRP A 12 15.32 -9.57 -16.30
N LEU A 13 16.60 -9.71 -16.66
CA LEU A 13 17.34 -10.98 -16.60
C LEU A 13 17.92 -11.34 -15.22
N TRP A 14 17.87 -10.43 -14.23
CA TRP A 14 18.37 -10.71 -12.87
C TRP A 14 17.30 -11.24 -11.89
N LEU A 15 16.02 -11.22 -12.28
CA LEU A 15 14.92 -11.67 -11.41
C LEU A 15 14.73 -13.20 -11.38
N THR A 16 15.39 -13.96 -12.25
CA THR A 16 15.18 -15.43 -12.35
C THR A 16 16.21 -16.28 -11.61
N VAL A 17 17.34 -15.73 -11.15
CA VAL A 17 18.40 -16.53 -10.49
C VAL A 17 18.25 -16.61 -8.96
N GLY A 18 17.53 -15.68 -8.32
CA GLY A 18 17.41 -15.62 -6.86
C GLY A 18 16.44 -16.63 -6.22
N VAL A 19 15.56 -17.27 -7.01
CA VAL A 19 14.42 -18.05 -6.49
C VAL A 19 14.78 -19.51 -6.16
N VAL A 20 15.94 -20.02 -6.60
CA VAL A 20 16.30 -21.44 -6.40
C VAL A 20 17.09 -21.70 -5.10
N ALA A 21 17.61 -20.67 -4.43
CA ALA A 21 18.49 -20.85 -3.27
C ALA A 21 17.79 -20.82 -1.88
N ALA A 22 16.52 -20.43 -1.80
CA ALA A 22 15.84 -20.22 -0.51
C ALA A 22 15.00 -21.41 -0.01
N ALA A 23 14.87 -22.49 -0.80
CA ALA A 23 14.00 -23.62 -0.47
C ALA A 23 14.65 -24.75 0.37
N ALA A 24 15.89 -24.58 0.83
CA ALA A 24 16.66 -25.66 1.48
C ALA A 24 16.89 -25.51 3.00
N LEU A 25 16.24 -24.56 3.70
CA LEU A 25 16.58 -24.24 5.11
C LEU A 25 15.44 -24.36 6.14
N VAL A 26 14.30 -24.97 5.81
CA VAL A 26 13.20 -25.19 6.77
C VAL A 26 12.95 -26.68 6.94
N ALA A 27 13.93 -27.40 7.50
CA ALA A 27 13.79 -28.82 7.82
C ALA A 27 14.74 -29.24 8.95
N THR A 28 14.66 -28.62 10.12
CA THR A 28 15.28 -29.16 11.35
C THR A 28 14.76 -28.46 12.59
N GLY A 29 14.03 -29.18 13.46
CA GLY A 29 13.71 -28.67 14.80
C GLY A 29 12.45 -29.21 15.48
N VAL A 30 12.10 -30.49 15.31
CA VAL A 30 11.12 -31.16 16.18
C VAL A 30 11.86 -32.17 17.05
N ALA A 31 11.97 -31.86 18.35
CA ALA A 31 12.02 -32.80 19.48
C ALA A 31 12.71 -32.13 20.68
N LEU A 32 12.02 -32.07 21.82
CA LEU A 32 12.46 -32.60 23.12
C LEU A 32 11.64 -31.98 24.27
N GLY A 33 11.09 -32.84 25.13
CA GLY A 33 10.93 -32.52 26.56
C GLY A 33 9.51 -32.44 27.12
N GLN A 34 8.78 -33.56 27.19
CA GLN A 34 7.71 -33.73 28.18
C GLN A 34 8.30 -34.23 29.50
N ARG A 35 8.04 -33.53 30.60
CA ARG A 35 8.15 -34.07 31.97
C ARG A 35 6.86 -33.73 32.73
N PRO A 36 6.22 -34.71 33.39
CA PRO A 36 5.03 -34.46 34.18
C PRO A 36 5.43 -33.82 35.51
N VAL A 37 4.91 -32.63 35.80
CA VAL A 37 5.05 -31.97 37.11
C VAL A 37 3.74 -32.14 37.86
N ALA A 38 3.88 -32.56 39.13
CA ALA A 38 2.82 -32.88 40.05
C ALA A 38 1.82 -31.73 40.26
N THR A 39 0.55 -32.08 40.40
CA THR A 39 -0.58 -31.18 40.65
C THR A 39 -0.61 -30.79 42.13
N PRO A 40 -0.45 -29.50 42.50
CA PRO A 40 -0.89 -29.04 43.81
C PRO A 40 -2.39 -28.70 43.75
N THR A 41 -3.19 -29.35 44.59
CA THR A 41 -4.57 -28.96 44.88
C THR A 41 -4.55 -27.65 45.64
N VAL A 42 -5.07 -26.58 45.04
CA VAL A 42 -5.25 -25.27 45.68
C VAL A 42 -6.74 -24.99 45.83
N SER A 43 -7.13 -24.64 47.07
CA SER A 43 -8.47 -24.25 47.51
C SER A 43 -8.99 -23.02 46.74
N PRO A 44 -10.30 -22.90 46.44
CA PRO A 44 -10.83 -21.72 45.78
C PRO A 44 -10.76 -20.53 46.75
N SER A 45 -9.93 -19.55 46.41
CA SER A 45 -9.96 -18.21 46.99
C SER A 45 -10.58 -17.31 45.93
N ASP A 46 -11.69 -16.66 46.26
CA ASP A 46 -12.34 -15.65 45.43
C ASP A 46 -11.36 -14.52 45.12
N ALA A 47 -10.71 -14.60 43.96
CA ALA A 47 -9.91 -13.52 43.40
C ALA A 47 -10.80 -12.74 42.43
N ALA A 48 -11.09 -11.49 42.78
CA ALA A 48 -11.73 -10.54 41.89
C ALA A 48 -10.99 -10.53 40.54
N SER A 49 -11.72 -10.88 39.48
CA SER A 49 -11.21 -10.84 38.11
C SER A 49 -11.03 -9.39 37.70
N SER A 50 -9.83 -8.86 37.92
CA SER A 50 -9.39 -7.64 37.24
C SER A 50 -9.20 -7.99 35.77
N SER A 51 -10.23 -7.71 34.97
CA SER A 51 -10.16 -7.75 33.51
C SER A 51 -8.89 -7.01 33.08
N PRO A 52 -8.00 -7.62 32.27
CA PRO A 52 -6.88 -6.87 31.72
C PRO A 52 -7.46 -5.68 30.95
N SER A 53 -7.02 -4.47 31.30
CA SER A 53 -7.32 -3.26 30.54
C SER A 53 -7.06 -3.55 29.07
N ALA A 54 -8.13 -3.58 28.27
CA ALA A 54 -7.99 -3.79 26.84
C ALA A 54 -7.03 -2.73 26.31
N LEU A 55 -5.94 -3.18 25.69
CA LEU A 55 -5.09 -2.28 24.90
C LEU A 55 -6.00 -1.50 23.95
N PRO A 56 -5.74 -0.20 23.73
CA PRO A 56 -6.53 0.55 22.77
C PRO A 56 -6.52 -0.19 21.43
N PRO A 57 -7.69 -0.33 20.76
CA PRO A 57 -7.77 -1.05 19.50
C PRO A 57 -6.77 -0.41 18.52
N ARG A 58 -5.97 -1.25 17.85
CA ARG A 58 -5.10 -0.77 16.77
C ARG A 58 -5.99 -0.04 15.77
N ALA A 59 -5.63 1.19 15.44
CA ALA A 59 -6.37 1.95 14.43
C ALA A 59 -6.42 1.14 13.14
N GLU A 60 -7.62 0.90 12.63
CA GLU A 60 -7.80 0.18 11.38
C GLU A 60 -7.53 1.12 10.19
N PRO A 61 -6.96 0.62 9.08
CA PRO A 61 -6.71 1.46 7.92
C PRO A 61 -7.98 2.02 7.28
N ASP A 62 -7.91 3.30 6.93
CA ASP A 62 -8.97 4.07 6.29
C ASP A 62 -8.57 4.43 4.84
N GLY A 63 -9.31 3.91 3.85
CA GLY A 63 -9.11 4.21 2.43
C GLY A 63 -9.48 5.66 2.05
N CYS A 64 -10.14 6.38 2.96
CA CYS A 64 -10.55 7.77 2.85
C CYS A 64 -9.83 8.71 3.82
N LEU A 65 -8.64 8.36 4.30
CA LEU A 65 -7.94 9.17 5.30
C LEU A 65 -7.85 10.66 4.93
N GLY A 66 -7.62 10.98 3.64
CA GLY A 66 -7.60 12.36 3.12
C GLY A 66 -8.94 12.94 2.68
N GLY A 67 -10.04 12.19 2.78
CA GLY A 67 -11.37 12.54 2.27
C GLY A 67 -11.67 12.05 0.85
N ALA A 68 -12.87 12.39 0.36
CA ALA A 68 -13.42 11.88 -0.90
C ALA A 68 -12.88 12.57 -2.17
N ALA A 69 -12.25 13.73 -2.03
CA ALA A 69 -11.61 14.44 -3.14
C ALA A 69 -10.48 13.59 -3.76
N ARG A 70 -9.94 14.05 -4.90
CA ARG A 70 -8.87 13.36 -5.64
C ARG A 70 -7.74 14.30 -6.03
N ASP A 71 -7.58 15.40 -5.31
CA ASP A 71 -6.60 16.45 -5.59
C ASP A 71 -5.38 16.36 -4.65
N ALA A 72 -4.43 17.28 -4.83
CA ALA A 72 -3.23 17.37 -3.99
C ALA A 72 -3.56 17.68 -2.52
N ASN A 73 -4.67 18.38 -2.23
CA ASN A 73 -5.06 18.72 -0.86
C ASN A 73 -5.57 17.50 -0.10
N MET A 74 -6.32 16.61 -0.77
CA MET A 74 -6.71 15.31 -0.20
C MET A 74 -5.47 14.52 0.23
N LEU A 75 -4.45 14.46 -0.62
CA LEU A 75 -3.24 13.71 -0.31
C LEU A 75 -2.43 14.37 0.83
N ALA A 76 -2.32 15.69 0.85
CA ALA A 76 -1.68 16.42 1.95
C ALA A 76 -2.44 16.22 3.28
N ALA A 77 -3.78 16.25 3.26
CA ALA A 77 -4.60 15.97 4.43
C ALA A 77 -4.40 14.55 4.96
N ALA A 78 -4.25 13.57 4.06
CA ALA A 78 -3.95 12.19 4.45
C ALA A 78 -2.60 12.09 5.17
N VAL A 79 -1.54 12.68 4.60
CA VAL A 79 -0.20 12.70 5.22
C VAL A 79 -0.23 13.33 6.61
N ASN A 80 -0.94 14.45 6.77
CA ASN A 80 -1.03 15.16 8.05
C ASN A 80 -1.88 14.42 9.10
N SER A 81 -2.82 13.57 8.68
CA SER A 81 -3.74 12.87 9.59
C SER A 81 -3.29 11.44 9.95
N ALA A 82 -2.31 10.90 9.22
CA ALA A 82 -1.90 9.51 9.33
C ALA A 82 -1.32 9.13 10.70
N GLY A 83 -0.61 10.07 11.34
CA GLY A 83 0.28 9.77 12.45
C GLY A 83 1.37 8.75 12.09
N ASN A 84 2.23 8.43 13.05
CA ASN A 84 3.37 7.52 12.85
C ASN A 84 2.97 6.05 13.09
N SER A 85 1.92 5.59 12.40
CA SER A 85 1.40 4.23 12.53
C SER A 85 1.35 3.49 11.18
N GLN A 86 1.37 2.16 11.22
CA GLN A 86 1.17 1.34 10.01
C GLN A 86 -0.17 1.65 9.34
N ALA A 87 -1.24 1.83 10.11
CA ALA A 87 -2.55 2.15 9.56
C ALA A 87 -2.59 3.51 8.87
N GLY A 88 -1.90 4.50 9.46
CA GLY A 88 -1.66 5.78 8.82
C GLY A 88 -0.93 5.65 7.48
N ALA A 89 0.15 4.88 7.44
CA ALA A 89 0.89 4.61 6.20
C ALA A 89 0.00 3.97 5.11
N VAL A 90 -0.84 3.00 5.49
CA VAL A 90 -1.80 2.36 4.57
C VAL A 90 -2.83 3.38 4.04
N GLY A 91 -3.34 4.28 4.90
CA GLY A 91 -4.26 5.33 4.49
C GLY A 91 -3.61 6.34 3.52
N VAL A 92 -2.37 6.76 3.78
CA VAL A 92 -1.59 7.61 2.85
C VAL A 92 -1.37 6.92 1.51
N ALA A 93 -1.03 5.63 1.54
CA ALA A 93 -0.87 4.84 0.31
C ALA A 93 -2.16 4.80 -0.51
N ALA A 94 -3.30 4.53 0.13
CA ALA A 94 -4.61 4.53 -0.53
C ALA A 94 -4.93 5.90 -1.15
N SER A 95 -4.72 6.98 -0.41
CA SER A 95 -4.86 8.36 -0.92
C SER A 95 -3.95 8.63 -2.12
N PHE A 96 -2.69 8.19 -2.09
CA PHE A 96 -1.76 8.37 -3.20
C PHE A 96 -2.24 7.64 -4.46
N VAL A 97 -2.70 6.38 -4.32
CA VAL A 97 -3.25 5.59 -5.43
C VAL A 97 -4.46 6.28 -6.06
N ARG A 98 -5.39 6.78 -5.24
CA ARG A 98 -6.58 7.52 -5.72
C ARG A 98 -6.23 8.81 -6.45
N TRP A 99 -5.16 9.49 -6.02
CA TRP A 99 -4.67 10.72 -6.64
C TRP A 99 -3.94 10.47 -7.97
N ILE A 100 -3.05 9.46 -8.02
CA ILE A 100 -2.20 9.21 -9.18
C ILE A 100 -2.93 8.39 -10.26
N GLN A 101 -3.66 7.34 -9.91
CA GLN A 101 -4.34 6.46 -10.86
C GLN A 101 -5.72 7.02 -11.25
N ARG A 102 -5.71 8.08 -12.06
CA ARG A 102 -6.92 8.69 -12.63
C ARG A 102 -6.68 9.27 -14.02
N PHE A 103 -7.78 9.42 -14.75
CA PHE A 103 -7.85 10.25 -15.95
C PHE A 103 -9.09 11.16 -15.87
N PRO A 104 -8.97 12.48 -16.11
CA PRO A 104 -7.76 13.22 -16.50
C PRO A 104 -6.64 13.17 -15.46
N TYR A 105 -5.38 13.27 -15.91
CA TYR A 105 -4.22 13.30 -15.01
C TYR A 105 -4.27 14.53 -14.08
N PRO A 106 -3.63 14.45 -12.90
CA PRO A 106 -3.38 15.64 -12.09
C PRO A 106 -2.73 16.75 -12.90
N THR A 107 -3.08 18.00 -12.58
CA THR A 107 -2.45 19.18 -13.18
C THR A 107 -0.96 19.27 -12.83
N ALA A 108 -0.18 20.01 -13.61
CA ALA A 108 1.23 20.25 -13.30
C ALA A 108 1.43 20.92 -11.94
N GLN A 109 0.51 21.81 -11.54
CA GLN A 109 0.53 22.46 -10.22
C GLN A 109 0.30 21.45 -9.09
N GLU A 110 -0.70 20.57 -9.21
CA GLU A 110 -0.93 19.50 -8.24
C GLU A 110 0.28 18.56 -8.17
N ALA A 111 0.85 18.18 -9.32
CA ALA A 111 2.03 17.33 -9.39
C ALA A 111 3.24 17.96 -8.69
N GLN A 112 3.45 19.27 -8.87
CA GLN A 112 4.52 20.01 -8.19
C GLN A 112 4.30 20.02 -6.68
N GLN A 113 3.08 20.31 -6.23
CA GLN A 113 2.73 20.31 -4.80
C GLN A 113 2.98 18.94 -4.16
N VAL A 114 2.53 17.86 -4.81
CA VAL A 114 2.75 16.48 -4.32
C VAL A 114 4.23 16.10 -4.34
N GLY A 115 4.95 16.46 -5.40
CA GLY A 115 6.39 16.24 -5.50
C GLY A 115 7.19 16.87 -4.36
N THR A 116 6.78 18.06 -3.90
CA THR A 116 7.46 18.78 -2.81
C THR A 116 7.00 18.33 -1.41
N SER A 117 5.74 17.97 -1.23
CA SER A 117 5.14 17.81 0.11
C SER A 117 4.83 16.37 0.51
N VAL A 118 4.78 15.44 -0.44
CA VAL A 118 4.33 14.05 -0.20
C VAL A 118 5.35 13.02 -0.67
N LEU A 119 6.08 13.27 -1.75
CA LEU A 119 7.13 12.35 -2.17
C LEU A 119 8.33 12.41 -1.22
N ALA A 120 8.94 11.24 -1.00
CA ALA A 120 10.17 11.16 -0.23
C ALA A 120 11.33 11.85 -0.98
N LYS A 121 12.33 12.33 -0.24
CA LYS A 121 13.56 12.92 -0.83
C LYS A 121 14.23 11.99 -1.85
N GLN A 122 14.19 10.69 -1.61
CA GLN A 122 14.63 9.63 -2.52
C GLN A 122 13.41 8.86 -3.03
N SER A 123 12.62 9.50 -3.89
CA SER A 123 11.45 8.88 -4.51
C SER A 123 11.75 8.33 -5.91
N PHE A 124 10.81 7.56 -6.46
CA PHE A 124 10.89 6.94 -7.79
C PHE A 124 11.01 7.93 -8.96
N THR A 125 10.75 9.23 -8.73
CA THR A 125 10.92 10.28 -9.73
C THR A 125 11.38 11.57 -9.08
N SER A 126 12.31 12.28 -9.72
CA SER A 126 12.68 13.66 -9.35
C SER A 126 11.85 14.71 -10.09
N ASP A 127 11.03 14.31 -11.06
CA ASP A 127 10.22 15.18 -11.92
C ASP A 127 8.83 14.58 -12.13
N LEU A 128 7.99 14.66 -11.09
CA LEU A 128 6.61 14.20 -11.15
C LEU A 128 5.75 14.98 -12.17
N PRO A 129 5.87 16.32 -12.30
CA PRO A 129 5.18 17.06 -13.36
C PRO A 129 5.53 16.57 -14.76
N GLY A 130 6.83 16.39 -15.07
CA GLY A 130 7.28 15.88 -16.36
C GLY A 130 6.79 14.46 -16.64
N TYR A 131 6.83 13.59 -15.62
CA TYR A 131 6.28 12.23 -15.72
C TYR A 131 4.80 12.24 -16.12
N LEU A 132 3.95 13.04 -15.47
CA LEU A 132 2.52 13.10 -15.78
C LEU A 132 2.24 13.82 -17.12
N ALA A 133 3.05 14.82 -17.49
CA ALA A 133 2.95 15.49 -18.78
C ALA A 133 3.22 14.56 -19.97
N ALA A 134 4.02 13.50 -19.77
CA ALA A 134 4.23 12.43 -20.74
C ALA A 134 3.00 11.52 -20.93
N LYS A 135 1.92 11.73 -20.17
CA LYS A 135 0.64 10.98 -20.25
C LYS A 135 0.85 9.45 -20.18
N PRO A 136 1.57 8.94 -19.17
CA PRO A 136 1.84 7.52 -19.04
C PRO A 136 0.53 6.75 -18.88
N ASP A 137 0.37 5.60 -19.50
CA ASP A 137 -0.84 4.79 -19.31
C ASP A 137 -0.89 4.17 -17.91
N LEU A 138 -1.49 4.91 -16.97
CA LEU A 138 -1.66 4.48 -15.58
C LEU A 138 -2.76 3.42 -15.41
N SER A 139 -3.53 3.13 -16.47
CA SER A 139 -4.50 2.03 -16.47
C SER A 139 -3.87 0.71 -16.89
N GLY A 140 -2.65 0.73 -17.46
CA GLY A 140 -1.99 -0.45 -18.01
C GLY A 140 -2.77 -1.10 -19.18
N GLY A 141 -3.46 -0.28 -19.98
CA GLY A 141 -4.27 -0.72 -21.12
C GLY A 141 -5.66 -1.23 -20.76
N ILE A 142 -6.04 -1.20 -19.48
CA ILE A 142 -7.35 -1.69 -19.01
C ILE A 142 -8.48 -0.76 -19.45
N VAL A 143 -8.23 0.55 -19.41
CA VAL A 143 -9.23 1.56 -19.76
C VAL A 143 -8.88 2.16 -21.12
N PRO A 144 -9.83 2.26 -22.09
CA PRO A 144 -9.54 2.86 -23.38
C PRO A 144 -9.00 4.29 -23.25
N SER A 145 -8.01 4.64 -24.09
CA SER A 145 -7.36 5.95 -24.06
C SER A 145 -8.38 7.09 -24.16
N GLY A 146 -8.23 8.11 -23.31
CA GLY A 146 -9.12 9.27 -23.25
C GLY A 146 -10.40 9.07 -22.43
N THR A 147 -10.70 7.86 -21.96
CA THR A 147 -11.87 7.59 -21.10
C THR A 147 -11.60 8.09 -19.68
N LYS A 148 -12.57 8.77 -19.08
CA LYS A 148 -12.44 9.26 -17.70
C LYS A 148 -12.55 8.09 -16.73
N TYR A 149 -11.58 8.01 -15.81
CA TYR A 149 -11.62 7.00 -14.76
C TYR A 149 -10.91 7.50 -13.49
N PHE A 150 -11.20 6.83 -12.38
CA PHE A 150 -10.45 7.00 -11.14
C PHE A 150 -10.54 5.72 -10.29
N MET A 151 -9.67 5.62 -9.28
CA MET A 151 -9.71 4.52 -8.32
C MET A 151 -10.65 4.82 -7.16
N ASN A 152 -11.40 3.79 -6.77
CA ASN A 152 -12.25 3.74 -5.58
C ASN A 152 -11.75 2.66 -4.62
N THR A 153 -11.66 2.98 -3.34
CA THR A 153 -11.30 2.06 -2.25
C THR A 153 -12.51 1.33 -1.68
N VAL A 154 -13.69 1.45 -2.31
CA VAL A 154 -14.83 0.54 -2.14
C VAL A 154 -15.06 -0.24 -3.45
N PRO A 155 -14.97 -1.59 -3.47
CA PRO A 155 -14.65 -2.51 -2.37
C PRO A 155 -13.14 -2.84 -2.32
N GLY A 156 -12.29 -1.86 -2.06
CA GLY A 156 -10.84 -1.99 -2.07
C GLY A 156 -10.28 -2.83 -0.93
N VAL A 157 -9.05 -3.30 -1.10
CA VAL A 157 -8.31 -4.08 -0.11
C VAL A 157 -6.89 -3.53 0.08
N TRP A 158 -6.25 -3.89 1.18
CA TRP A 158 -4.84 -3.58 1.45
C TRP A 158 -4.12 -4.80 1.98
N TYR A 159 -2.82 -4.88 1.74
CA TYR A 159 -1.95 -5.93 2.27
C TYR A 159 -0.57 -5.36 2.56
N VAL A 160 -0.09 -5.52 3.80
CA VAL A 160 1.25 -5.04 4.19
C VAL A 160 2.28 -6.10 3.85
N GLU A 161 3.14 -5.80 2.88
CA GLU A 161 4.23 -6.68 2.43
C GLU A 161 5.36 -6.75 3.45
N SER A 162 5.66 -5.61 4.06
CA SER A 162 6.68 -5.46 5.11
C SER A 162 6.45 -4.16 5.86
N SER A 163 6.72 -4.15 7.16
CA SER A 163 6.67 -2.95 7.99
C SER A 163 7.80 -2.95 9.02
N ASN A 164 8.43 -1.79 9.18
CA ASN A 164 9.29 -1.44 10.29
C ASN A 164 9.00 0.02 10.71
N PRO A 165 9.63 0.56 11.76
CA PRO A 165 9.31 1.89 12.29
C PRO A 165 9.40 3.03 11.25
N ASP A 166 10.34 2.93 10.31
CA ASP A 166 10.64 4.03 9.37
C ASP A 166 10.17 3.73 7.94
N ARG A 167 9.63 2.53 7.69
CA ARG A 167 9.28 2.08 6.34
C ARG A 167 8.14 1.09 6.34
N VAL A 168 7.16 1.35 5.46
CA VAL A 168 6.04 0.45 5.19
C VAL A 168 5.98 0.18 3.70
N VAL A 169 5.83 -1.08 3.32
CA VAL A 169 5.54 -1.49 1.94
C VAL A 169 4.16 -2.13 1.96
N VAL A 170 3.24 -1.55 1.19
CA VAL A 170 1.83 -1.95 1.19
C VAL A 170 1.32 -2.09 -0.23
N ALA A 171 0.64 -3.19 -0.53
CA ALA A 171 -0.14 -3.38 -1.73
C ALA A 171 -1.57 -2.87 -1.52
N ILE A 172 -2.05 -2.06 -2.46
CA ILE A 172 -3.38 -1.45 -2.46
C ILE A 172 -4.16 -1.98 -3.64
N GLY A 173 -5.30 -2.61 -3.33
CA GLY A 173 -6.30 -3.05 -4.29
C GLY A 173 -7.43 -2.04 -4.35
N SER A 174 -7.79 -1.61 -5.55
CA SER A 174 -8.88 -0.64 -5.75
C SER A 174 -9.79 -1.04 -6.91
N GLY A 175 -11.02 -0.52 -6.92
CA GLY A 175 -11.97 -0.67 -8.01
C GLY A 175 -11.88 0.49 -8.99
N TYR A 176 -12.05 0.20 -10.29
CA TYR A 176 -12.17 1.24 -11.30
C TYR A 176 -13.56 1.86 -11.26
N VAL A 177 -13.63 3.18 -11.22
CA VAL A 177 -14.83 3.92 -11.62
C VAL A 177 -14.58 4.49 -13.00
N ILE A 178 -15.42 4.12 -13.96
CA ILE A 178 -15.31 4.50 -15.37
C ILE A 178 -16.60 5.23 -15.74
N ASP A 179 -16.48 6.43 -16.30
CA ASP A 179 -17.63 7.28 -16.64
C ASP A 179 -18.65 7.44 -15.49
N GLY A 180 -18.13 7.55 -14.27
CA GLY A 180 -18.92 7.75 -13.04
C GLY A 180 -19.51 6.48 -12.43
N SER A 181 -19.36 5.32 -13.07
CA SER A 181 -19.89 4.04 -12.58
C SER A 181 -18.78 3.12 -12.08
N LEU A 182 -18.96 2.56 -10.88
CA LEU A 182 -18.05 1.55 -10.35
C LEU A 182 -18.13 0.27 -11.18
N SER A 183 -17.00 -0.16 -11.73
CA SER A 183 -16.91 -1.43 -12.45
C SER A 183 -17.08 -2.60 -11.48
N SER A 184 -17.91 -3.56 -11.88
CA SER A 184 -18.11 -4.81 -11.13
C SER A 184 -16.94 -5.78 -11.26
N THR A 185 -16.15 -5.67 -12.34
CA THR A 185 -15.12 -6.66 -12.70
C THR A 185 -13.70 -6.11 -12.71
N LEU A 186 -13.51 -4.82 -13.00
CA LEU A 186 -12.18 -4.24 -13.13
C LEU A 186 -11.62 -3.82 -11.77
N ARG A 187 -10.38 -4.23 -11.52
CA ARG A 187 -9.64 -4.04 -10.27
C ARG A 187 -8.20 -3.65 -10.58
N SER A 188 -7.65 -2.73 -9.80
CA SER A 188 -6.25 -2.32 -9.82
C SER A 188 -5.50 -2.92 -8.64
N SER A 189 -4.19 -3.06 -8.79
CA SER A 189 -3.24 -3.49 -7.75
C SER A 189 -1.95 -2.72 -7.93
N ILE A 190 -1.51 -2.04 -6.86
CA ILE A 190 -0.25 -1.32 -6.85
C ILE A 190 0.39 -1.40 -5.47
N THR A 191 1.69 -1.63 -5.44
CA THR A 191 2.49 -1.66 -4.23
C THR A 191 3.19 -0.31 -4.04
N ILE A 192 2.95 0.32 -2.90
CA ILE A 192 3.51 1.59 -2.49
C ILE A 192 4.54 1.34 -1.39
N THR A 193 5.72 1.93 -1.52
CA THR A 193 6.68 2.06 -0.42
C THR A 193 6.55 3.44 0.19
N LEU A 194 6.31 3.49 1.49
CA LEU A 194 6.32 4.70 2.29
C LEU A 194 7.53 4.69 3.22
N THR A 195 8.10 5.87 3.43
CA THR A 195 9.17 6.12 4.40
C THR A 195 8.74 7.20 5.37
N LEU A 196 9.08 7.06 6.64
CA LEU A 196 8.85 8.11 7.62
C LEU A 196 9.97 9.16 7.48
N GLN A 197 9.60 10.41 7.17
CA GLN A 197 10.53 11.53 7.05
C GLN A 197 9.94 12.73 7.77
N ASP A 198 10.70 13.31 8.70
CA ASP A 198 10.27 14.49 9.46
C ASP A 198 8.89 14.27 10.11
N ASP A 199 8.72 13.11 10.77
CA ASP A 199 7.47 12.64 11.41
C ASP A 199 6.25 12.53 10.49
N ARG A 200 6.47 12.30 9.18
CA ARG A 200 5.39 12.13 8.20
C ARG A 200 5.69 10.99 7.24
N TRP A 201 4.66 10.23 6.89
CA TRP A 201 4.78 9.22 5.84
C TRP A 201 4.89 9.89 4.47
N THR A 202 5.97 9.62 3.77
CA THR A 202 6.22 10.10 2.41
C THR A 202 6.33 8.92 1.43
N VAL A 203 5.94 9.13 0.18
CA VAL A 203 5.94 8.08 -0.85
C VAL A 203 7.31 7.98 -1.51
N ALA A 204 7.97 6.83 -1.36
CA ALA A 204 9.29 6.57 -1.92
C ALA A 204 9.24 5.76 -3.23
N ASP A 205 8.34 4.79 -3.36
CA ASP A 205 8.25 3.94 -4.56
C ASP A 205 6.80 3.55 -4.85
N ALA A 206 6.49 3.26 -6.11
CA ALA A 206 5.18 2.83 -6.57
C ALA A 206 5.33 1.88 -7.77
N LYS A 207 4.91 0.62 -7.62
CA LYS A 207 5.10 -0.42 -8.65
C LYS A 207 4.05 -1.53 -8.56
N GLY A 208 3.76 -2.18 -9.68
CA GLY A 208 2.91 -3.38 -9.71
C GLY A 208 3.69 -4.64 -9.36
N VAL A 209 3.58 -5.14 -8.11
CA VAL A 209 4.20 -6.40 -7.68
C VAL A 209 3.21 -7.57 -7.76
N ARG A 210 1.94 -7.32 -7.46
CA ARG A 210 0.88 -8.33 -7.39
C ARG A 210 -0.17 -8.13 -8.45
N THR A 211 -0.74 -9.22 -8.93
CA THR A 211 -1.97 -9.15 -9.73
C THR A 211 -3.16 -8.76 -8.83
N PRO A 212 -4.22 -8.13 -9.38
CA PRO A 212 -5.44 -7.88 -8.61
C PRO A 212 -6.06 -9.18 -8.05
N ALA A 213 -6.03 -10.28 -8.81
CA ALA A 213 -6.61 -11.55 -8.36
C ALA A 213 -5.90 -12.13 -7.12
N GLU A 214 -4.57 -12.01 -7.03
CA GLU A 214 -3.82 -12.42 -5.83
C GLU A 214 -4.09 -11.47 -4.67
N LEU A 215 -4.01 -10.16 -4.91
CA LEU A 215 -4.17 -9.17 -3.85
C LEU A 215 -5.57 -9.23 -3.21
N TYR A 216 -6.63 -9.44 -3.99
CA TYR A 216 -7.99 -9.53 -3.44
C TYR A 216 -8.28 -10.84 -2.69
N LYS A 217 -7.43 -11.88 -2.84
CA LYS A 217 -7.50 -13.09 -2.01
C LYS A 217 -6.75 -12.93 -0.69
N LEU A 218 -5.66 -12.17 -0.71
CA LEU A 218 -4.75 -12.00 0.44
C LEU A 218 -5.09 -10.80 1.32
N GLY A 219 -5.60 -9.73 0.70
CA GLY A 219 -5.76 -8.43 1.32
C GLY A 219 -6.94 -8.35 2.28
N HIS A 220 -6.86 -7.39 3.19
CA HIS A 220 -7.91 -7.02 4.11
C HIS A 220 -8.75 -5.89 3.51
N PRO A 221 -10.08 -5.90 3.65
CA PRO A 221 -10.89 -4.77 3.23
C PRO A 221 -10.53 -3.51 4.03
N PHE A 222 -10.70 -2.35 3.41
CA PHE A 222 -10.68 -1.09 4.17
C PHE A 222 -11.91 -0.99 5.07
N THR A 223 -11.77 -0.40 6.24
CA THR A 223 -12.92 -0.15 7.15
C THR A 223 -13.82 0.96 6.63
N ARG A 224 -13.25 1.92 5.89
CA ARG A 224 -13.95 2.99 5.17
C ARG A 224 -13.28 3.22 3.82
N GLY A 225 -14.07 3.57 2.80
CA GLY A 225 -13.57 3.78 1.45
C GLY A 225 -14.37 4.79 0.63
N CYS A 226 -13.70 5.29 -0.41
CA CYS A 226 -14.04 6.31 -1.40
C CYS A 226 -12.97 6.28 -2.54
#